data_AF-A0A8J1VR98-F1
#
_entry.id   AF-A0A8J1VR98-F1
#
_cell.length_a   1.000
_cell.length_b   1.000
_cell.length_c   1.000
_cell.angle_alpha   90.00
_cell.angle_beta   90.00
_cell.angle_gamma   90.00
#
_symmetry.space_group_name_H-M   'P 1'
#
loop_
_entity.id
_entity.type
_entity.pdbx_description
1 polymer ?
#
loop_
_entity_poly.entity_id
_entity_poly.type
_entity_poly.pdbx_seq_one_letter_code
_entity_poly.pdbx_strand_id
1 'polypeptide(L)'
;MSTNEQENRVLGGLKATLHNPNTSTEAKDHAAEVFVAHGVEVDKSDLPSSGEGHAHDREHDHEHDHQTRHSTKATDEKGQEEGRHEIKVLSGYKAALANAATSQMGKKHAAEVLKEHGL
;
A
#
# COMPACT_ATOMS: atom_id res chain seq x y z
N MET A 1 -22.91 -12.13 -15.21
CA MET A 1 -21.52 -11.70 -14.94
C MET A 1 -21.49 -10.20 -15.09
N SER A 2 -21.15 -9.51 -14.01
CA SER A 2 -21.41 -8.08 -13.77
C SER A 2 -20.45 -7.17 -14.54
N THR A 3 -20.92 -6.55 -15.61
CA THR A 3 -20.17 -5.59 -16.45
C THR A 3 -19.61 -4.42 -15.64
N ASN A 4 -20.36 -3.97 -14.63
CA ASN A 4 -20.03 -2.84 -13.76
C ASN A 4 -18.72 -3.04 -12.96
N GLU A 5 -18.38 -4.28 -12.62
CA GLU A 5 -17.18 -4.58 -11.85
C GLU A 5 -15.92 -4.59 -12.73
N GLN A 6 -16.07 -5.02 -14.00
CA GLN A 6 -15.00 -4.90 -14.98
C GLN A 6 -14.69 -3.44 -15.30
N GLU A 7 -15.71 -2.60 -15.46
CA GLU A 7 -15.53 -1.17 -15.73
C GLU A 7 -14.79 -0.47 -14.59
N ASN A 8 -15.15 -0.72 -13.34
CA ASN A 8 -14.45 -0.16 -12.17
C ASN A 8 -12.98 -0.60 -12.11
N ARG A 9 -12.68 -1.87 -12.43
CA ARG A 9 -11.29 -2.37 -12.45
C ARG A 9 -10.48 -1.74 -13.58
N VAL A 10 -11.08 -1.54 -14.75
CA VAL A 10 -10.45 -0.89 -15.91
C VAL A 10 -10.15 0.58 -15.58
N LEU A 11 -11.14 1.32 -15.09
CA LEU A 11 -10.99 2.73 -14.70
C LEU A 11 -9.92 2.90 -13.60
N GLY A 12 -9.90 2.02 -12.59
CA GLY A 12 -8.86 2.05 -11.57
C GLY A 12 -7.44 1.86 -12.12
N GLY A 13 -7.26 0.96 -13.08
CA GLY A 13 -5.98 0.73 -13.75
C GLY A 13 -5.52 1.91 -14.60
N LEU A 14 -6.46 2.53 -15.33
CA LEU A 14 -6.21 3.72 -16.16
C LEU A 14 -5.83 4.94 -15.29
N LYS A 15 -6.53 5.16 -14.15
CA LYS A 15 -6.15 6.21 -13.19
C LYS A 15 -4.73 5.99 -12.66
N ALA A 16 -4.39 4.76 -12.29
CA ALA A 16 -3.04 4.44 -11.80
C ALA A 16 -1.95 4.70 -12.85
N THR A 17 -2.21 4.44 -14.13
CA THR A 17 -1.26 4.69 -15.21
C THR A 17 -1.03 6.19 -15.44
N LEU A 18 -2.07 7.01 -15.28
CA LEU A 18 -1.94 8.48 -15.34
C LEU A 18 -1.06 9.04 -14.21
N HIS A 19 -1.16 8.48 -12.99
CA HIS A 19 -0.40 8.94 -11.82
C HIS A 19 1.02 8.37 -11.70
N ASN A 20 1.34 7.28 -12.39
CA ASN A 20 2.64 6.64 -12.23
C ASN A 20 3.75 7.46 -12.94
N PRO A 21 4.76 7.96 -12.21
CA PRO A 21 5.86 8.75 -12.81
C PRO A 21 6.72 7.91 -13.75
N ASN A 22 6.74 6.58 -13.59
CA ASN A 22 7.52 5.67 -14.42
C ASN A 22 6.80 5.26 -15.72
N THR A 23 5.57 5.71 -15.93
CA THR A 23 4.81 5.40 -17.15
C THR A 23 5.13 6.41 -18.25
N SER A 24 5.34 5.90 -19.47
CA SER A 24 5.64 6.72 -20.65
C SER A 24 4.48 7.65 -20.99
N THR A 25 4.79 8.80 -21.58
CA THR A 25 3.83 9.82 -22.01
C THR A 25 2.76 9.27 -22.95
N GLU A 26 3.16 8.45 -23.93
CA GLU A 26 2.25 7.81 -24.88
C GLU A 26 1.22 6.90 -24.19
N ALA A 27 1.65 6.16 -23.17
CA ALA A 27 0.77 5.31 -22.38
C ALA A 27 -0.19 6.11 -21.48
N LYS A 28 0.25 7.28 -21.00
CA LYS A 28 -0.61 8.21 -20.24
C LYS A 28 -1.66 8.85 -21.15
N ASP A 29 -1.26 9.26 -22.35
CA ASP A 29 -2.16 9.87 -23.33
C ASP A 29 -3.28 8.90 -23.72
N HIS A 30 -2.91 7.68 -24.11
CA HIS A 30 -3.87 6.61 -24.38
C HIS A 30 -4.76 6.29 -23.16
N ALA A 31 -4.19 6.26 -21.95
CA ALA A 31 -4.97 6.02 -20.74
C ALA A 31 -6.00 7.13 -20.49
N ALA A 32 -5.64 8.40 -20.75
CA ALA A 32 -6.53 9.53 -20.63
C ALA A 32 -7.68 9.49 -21.64
N GLU A 33 -7.39 9.16 -22.91
CA GLU A 33 -8.41 9.04 -23.95
C GLU A 33 -9.47 7.97 -23.60
N VAL A 34 -9.01 6.80 -23.19
CA VAL A 34 -9.91 5.69 -22.80
C VAL A 34 -10.69 6.05 -21.54
N PHE A 35 -10.08 6.74 -20.58
CA PHE A 35 -10.74 7.16 -19.35
C PHE A 35 -11.88 8.16 -19.61
N VAL A 36 -11.65 9.13 -20.52
CA VAL A 36 -12.67 10.10 -20.95
C VAL A 36 -13.76 9.43 -21.79
N ALA A 37 -13.40 8.48 -22.66
CA ALA A 37 -14.36 7.73 -23.48
C ALA A 37 -15.37 6.93 -22.64
N HIS A 38 -14.98 6.51 -21.43
CA HIS A 38 -15.88 5.89 -20.45
C HIS A 38 -16.83 6.88 -19.73
N GLY A 39 -16.83 8.16 -20.10
CA GLY A 39 -17.72 9.17 -19.54
C GLY A 39 -17.39 9.56 -18.09
N VAL A 40 -16.20 9.22 -17.61
CA VAL A 40 -15.74 9.59 -16.27
C VAL A 40 -15.05 10.94 -16.38
N GLU A 41 -15.76 11.99 -15.95
CA GLU A 41 -15.18 13.33 -15.85
C GLU A 41 -14.11 13.31 -14.76
N VAL A 42 -12.84 13.36 -15.16
CA VAL A 42 -11.73 13.57 -14.24
C VAL A 42 -11.80 15.02 -13.80
N ASP A 43 -12.17 15.27 -12.55
CA ASP A 43 -12.05 16.61 -11.99
C ASP A 43 -10.56 17.00 -12.03
N LYS A 44 -10.24 18.14 -12.64
CA LYS A 44 -8.83 18.57 -12.81
C LYS A 44 -8.11 18.77 -11.47
N SER A 45 -8.84 18.82 -10.35
CA SER A 45 -8.29 18.83 -9.01
C SER A 45 -7.74 17.47 -8.53
N ASP A 46 -8.13 16.35 -9.16
CA ASP A 46 -7.55 15.02 -8.94
C ASP A 46 -6.25 14.79 -9.73
N LEU A 47 -5.97 15.61 -10.76
CA LEU A 47 -4.71 15.54 -11.50
C LEU A 47 -3.62 16.28 -10.72
N PRO A 48 -2.42 15.69 -10.55
CA PRO A 48 -1.33 16.39 -9.89
C PRO A 48 -0.97 17.60 -10.75
N SER A 49 -1.14 18.80 -10.18
CA SER A 49 -0.62 20.04 -10.75
C SER A 49 0.85 19.81 -11.10
N SER A 50 1.16 19.93 -12.39
CA SER A 50 2.49 19.75 -12.93
C SER A 50 3.39 20.85 -12.39
N GLY A 51 3.96 20.65 -11.20
CA GLY A 51 4.91 21.57 -10.61
C GLY A 51 4.97 21.48 -9.10
N GLU A 52 5.56 20.41 -8.57
CA GLU A 52 6.30 20.45 -7.31
C GLU A 52 6.98 19.09 -7.09
N GLY A 53 8.20 18.97 -7.59
CA GLY A 53 9.13 17.98 -7.07
C GLY A 53 9.40 18.35 -5.62
N HIS A 54 8.86 17.57 -4.68
CA HIS A 54 9.20 17.70 -3.27
C HIS A 54 10.61 17.11 -3.07
N ALA A 55 11.62 17.91 -3.39
CA ALA A 55 12.97 17.70 -2.92
C ALA A 55 12.94 17.87 -1.40
N HIS A 56 12.91 16.75 -0.67
CA HIS A 56 13.14 16.76 0.77
C HIS A 56 14.64 16.92 1.04
N ASP A 57 15.15 18.11 0.73
CA ASP A 57 16.42 18.62 1.25
C ASP A 57 16.05 19.65 2.33
N ARG A 58 15.65 19.14 3.50
CA ARG A 58 15.53 19.95 4.72
C ARG A 58 15.63 19.03 5.92
N GLU A 59 16.80 19.03 6.53
CA GLU A 59 16.97 18.60 7.92
C GLU A 59 15.86 19.25 8.76
N HIS A 60 14.96 18.42 9.26
CA HIS A 60 13.87 18.85 10.12
C HIS A 60 14.01 18.05 11.40
N ASP A 61 14.84 18.57 12.30
CA ASP A 61 14.71 18.32 13.73
C ASP A 61 13.34 18.86 14.15
N HIS A 62 12.33 18.00 14.09
CA HIS A 62 11.05 18.19 14.75
C HIS A 62 10.69 16.91 15.47
N GLU A 63 10.93 16.90 16.78
CA GLU A 63 10.26 16.00 17.69
C GLU A 63 8.75 16.29 17.62
N HIS A 64 8.03 15.42 16.91
CA HIS A 64 6.59 15.27 17.08
C HIS A 64 6.32 13.85 17.59
N ASP A 65 5.87 13.78 18.84
CA ASP A 65 5.17 12.64 19.42
C ASP A 65 3.88 12.41 18.60
N HIS A 66 4.00 11.62 17.54
CA HIS A 66 2.85 11.22 16.74
C HIS A 66 2.19 10.01 17.38
N GLN A 67 1.23 10.28 18.27
CA GLN A 67 0.08 9.40 18.46
C GLN A 67 -0.71 9.35 17.14
N THR A 68 -0.28 8.48 16.25
CA THR A 68 -0.98 8.09 15.03
C THR A 68 -2.33 7.50 15.42
N ARG A 69 -3.37 8.33 15.33
CA ARG A 69 -4.76 7.89 15.41
C ARG A 69 -5.09 7.05 14.17
N HIS A 70 -4.88 5.74 14.26
CA HIS A 70 -5.56 4.80 13.38
C HIS A 70 -7.05 4.82 13.71
N SER A 71 -7.82 5.61 12.97
CA SER A 71 -9.29 5.54 12.97
C SER A 71 -9.73 4.52 11.92
N THR A 72 -10.03 3.31 12.36
CA THR A 72 -10.93 2.41 11.63
C THR A 72 -12.36 2.81 12.00
N LYS A 73 -13.14 3.29 11.02
CA LYS A 73 -14.59 3.35 11.16
C LYS A 73 -15.13 1.93 11.04
N ALA A 74 -15.32 1.30 12.20
CA ALA A 74 -16.33 0.29 12.54
C ALA A 74 -16.77 -0.70 11.43
N THR A 75 -16.21 -1.91 11.47
CA THR A 75 -17.07 -3.06 11.79
C THR A 75 -16.81 -3.41 13.25
N ASP A 76 -17.87 -3.32 14.04
CA ASP A 76 -17.93 -3.73 15.43
C ASP A 76 -17.37 -5.16 15.59
N GLU A 77 -16.19 -5.32 16.19
CA GLU A 77 -15.69 -6.60 16.72
C GLU A 77 -14.36 -6.37 17.49
N LYS A 78 -14.47 -5.51 18.51
CA LYS A 78 -13.40 -5.07 19.42
C LYS A 78 -13.01 -6.18 20.43
N GLY A 79 -12.69 -7.38 19.94
CA GLY A 79 -12.42 -8.53 20.81
C GLY A 79 -11.64 -9.70 20.21
N GLN A 80 -11.14 -9.59 18.97
CA GLN A 80 -10.41 -10.68 18.30
C GLN A 80 -9.06 -10.26 17.69
N GLU A 81 -8.60 -9.04 17.98
CA GLU A 81 -7.46 -8.43 17.28
C GLU A 81 -6.10 -8.94 17.80
N GLU A 82 -6.02 -9.32 19.07
CA GLU A 82 -4.77 -9.77 19.72
C GLU A 82 -4.23 -11.07 19.09
N GLY A 83 -5.08 -12.07 18.89
CA GLY A 83 -4.67 -13.33 18.24
C GLY A 83 -4.39 -13.17 16.74
N ARG A 84 -5.10 -12.26 16.04
CA ARG A 84 -4.86 -11.99 14.61
C ARG A 84 -3.52 -11.26 14.39
N HIS A 85 -3.16 -10.35 15.28
CA HIS A 85 -1.87 -9.67 15.22
C HIS A 85 -0.73 -10.66 15.48
N GLU A 86 -0.85 -11.50 16.51
CA GLU A 86 0.14 -12.53 16.84
C GLU A 86 0.35 -13.52 15.68
N ILE A 87 -0.74 -14.05 15.09
CA ILE A 87 -0.65 -14.95 13.93
C ILE A 87 0.06 -14.29 12.75
N LYS A 88 -0.19 -13.00 12.50
CA LYS A 88 0.45 -12.26 11.41
C LYS A 88 1.95 -12.01 11.66
N VAL A 89 2.33 -11.80 12.91
CA VAL A 89 3.73 -11.66 13.32
C VAL A 89 4.47 -13.00 13.20
N LEU A 90 3.91 -14.09 13.73
CA LEU A 90 4.52 -15.42 13.67
C LEU A 90 4.65 -15.94 12.22
N SER A 91 3.65 -15.69 11.38
CA SER A 91 3.75 -16.02 9.95
C SER A 91 4.85 -15.23 9.23
N GLY A 92 5.10 -13.97 9.63
CA GLY A 92 6.24 -13.19 9.17
C GLY A 92 7.59 -13.79 9.56
N TYR A 93 7.74 -14.23 10.82
CA TYR A 93 8.95 -14.91 11.28
C TYR A 93 9.20 -16.24 10.56
N LYS A 94 8.13 -17.00 10.27
CA LYS A 94 8.24 -18.23 9.47
C LYS A 94 8.73 -17.96 8.04
N ALA A 95 8.26 -16.87 7.43
CA ALA A 95 8.74 -16.43 6.12
C ALA A 95 10.22 -15.99 6.15
N ALA A 96 10.65 -15.33 7.23
CA ALA A 96 12.05 -14.93 7.43
C ALA A 96 13.00 -16.15 7.51
N LEU A 97 12.55 -17.27 8.08
CA LEU A 97 13.34 -18.52 8.08
C LEU A 97 13.53 -19.12 6.69
N ALA A 98 12.48 -19.07 5.86
CA ALA A 98 12.51 -19.61 4.50
C ALA A 98 13.24 -18.71 3.50
N ASN A 99 13.38 -17.41 3.82
CA ASN A 99 14.03 -16.47 2.92
C ASN A 99 15.56 -16.62 2.94
N ALA A 100 16.14 -16.97 1.79
CA ALA A 100 17.59 -17.11 1.62
C ALA A 100 18.36 -15.81 1.89
N ALA A 101 17.75 -14.65 1.61
CA ALA A 101 18.33 -13.32 1.83
C ALA A 101 18.33 -12.88 3.31
N THR A 102 17.60 -13.57 4.18
CA THR A 102 17.62 -13.25 5.62
C THR A 102 18.93 -13.72 6.24
N SER A 103 19.60 -12.80 6.94
CA SER A 103 20.83 -13.07 7.67
C SER A 103 20.67 -14.21 8.67
N GLN A 104 21.75 -14.94 8.94
CA GLN A 104 21.75 -16.03 9.92
C GLN A 104 21.27 -15.58 11.31
N MET A 105 21.61 -14.34 11.72
CA MET A 105 21.16 -13.77 12.99
C MET A 105 19.65 -13.52 13.00
N GLY A 106 19.11 -12.99 11.90
CA GLY A 106 17.66 -12.77 11.74
C GLY A 106 16.88 -14.09 11.71
N LYS A 107 17.45 -15.13 11.10
CA LYS A 107 16.86 -16.49 11.14
C LYS A 107 16.87 -17.07 12.55
N LYS A 108 17.98 -16.95 13.28
CA LYS A 108 18.05 -17.43 14.68
C LYS A 108 17.00 -16.75 15.55
N HIS A 109 16.86 -15.43 15.44
CA HIS A 109 15.86 -14.68 16.19
C HIS A 109 14.43 -15.10 15.79
N ALA A 110 14.14 -15.23 14.49
CA ALA A 110 12.85 -15.70 14.01
C ALA A 110 12.49 -17.10 14.51
N ALA A 111 13.46 -18.02 14.56
CA ALA A 111 13.26 -19.37 15.10
C ALA A 111 13.00 -19.36 16.62
N GLU A 112 13.68 -18.50 17.38
CA GLU A 112 13.50 -18.39 18.81
C GLU A 112 12.09 -17.88 19.16
N VAL A 113 11.63 -16.83 18.48
CA VAL A 113 10.27 -16.29 18.65
C VAL A 113 9.21 -17.33 18.31
N LEU A 114 9.36 -18.09 17.21
CA LEU A 114 8.40 -19.15 16.88
C LEU A 114 8.35 -20.25 17.95
N LYS A 115 9.50 -20.65 18.48
CA LYS A 115 9.60 -21.68 19.53
C LYS A 115 8.98 -21.22 20.85
N GLU A 116 9.14 -19.96 21.22
CA GLU A 116 8.52 -19.37 22.43
C GLU A 116 6.99 -19.40 22.36
N HIS A 117 6.44 -19.20 21.15
CA HIS A 117 5.00 -19.30 20.87
C HIS A 117 4.53 -20.73 20.52
N GLY A 118 5.39 -21.75 20.68
CA GLY A 118 5.04 -23.16 20.52
C GLY A 118 4.91 -23.68 19.08
N LEU A 119 5.54 -23.01 18.12
CA LEU A 119 5.56 -23.35 16.68
C LEU A 119 6.89 -23.96 16.20
#